data_AF-W6Q2L1-F1
#
_entry.id   AF-W6Q2L1-F1
#
_cell.length_a   1.000
_cell.length_b   1.000
_cell.length_c   1.000
_cell.angle_alpha   90.00
_cell.angle_beta   90.00
_cell.angle_gamma   90.00
#
_symmetry.space_group_name_H-M   'P 1'
#
loop_
_entity.id
_entity.type
_entity.pdbx_description
1 polymer ?
#
loop_
_entity_poly.entity_id
_entity_poly.type
_entity_poly.pdbx_seq_one_letter_code
_entity_poly.pdbx_strand_id
1 'polypeptide(L)'
;MDVIPSLWSSLYEELPYYMTLSCSPEVVLSTLCGSFGEPEVPCNLVAPWLHPLFEEILAETSPTGSHDYEALVLIGAIHRPNIGALWIVAVAGGLTPKIIQKVRKGTSPINALGFPWTGCLQSFINIPGSGPYTHGNPEHISRLDVWRLLHPPQIEDDELLYKTRPQTPWAPWGSCLPKDCALRVTTHLKCARHEYQYHHWNWHLEEGSVIQDQGFSIAPLSTVTECPSDMIGIREQRRFPTRELDQEASEEATLYAFLWFGINGEGKPSETIYEDAWLEGIWEEDEYDWEDEADDQDSKEPVGQLEDRVKAWLNSVG
;
A
#
# COMPACT_ATOMS: atom_id res chain seq x y z
N MET A 1 6.02 9.59 44.35
CA MET A 1 6.60 8.70 43.33
C MET A 1 5.46 8.49 42.37
N ASP A 2 5.38 9.37 41.38
CA ASP A 2 4.21 9.51 40.52
C ASP A 2 4.08 8.25 39.69
N VAL A 3 2.89 7.63 39.77
CA VAL A 3 2.56 6.46 38.97
C VAL A 3 2.54 6.94 37.53
N ILE A 4 3.64 6.66 36.81
CA ILE A 4 3.67 6.78 35.36
C ILE A 4 2.49 5.93 34.86
N PRO A 5 1.48 6.52 34.19
CA PRO A 5 0.36 5.74 33.67
C PRO A 5 0.91 4.59 32.83
N SER A 6 0.34 3.39 32.92
CA SER A 6 0.86 2.17 32.26
C SER A 6 1.20 2.36 30.77
N LEU A 7 0.45 3.22 30.08
CA LEU A 7 0.70 3.64 28.70
C LEU A 7 2.06 4.33 28.49
N TRP A 8 2.50 5.16 29.42
CA TRP A 8 3.79 5.84 29.34
C TRP A 8 4.95 4.89 29.62
N SER A 9 4.76 3.91 30.50
CA SER A 9 5.74 2.85 30.73
C SER A 9 5.91 1.98 29.49
N SER A 10 4.82 1.58 28.82
CA SER A 10 4.91 0.83 27.57
C SER A 10 5.57 1.64 26.45
N LEU A 11 5.22 2.93 26.30
CA LEU A 11 5.87 3.79 25.29
C LEU A 11 7.37 3.97 25.53
N TYR A 12 7.81 3.97 26.80
CA TYR A 12 9.23 4.06 27.15
C TYR A 12 9.97 2.77 26.77
N GLU A 13 9.36 1.60 26.93
CA GLU A 13 9.90 0.32 26.50
C GLU A 13 10.04 0.23 24.97
N GLU A 14 9.13 0.86 24.22
CA GLU A 14 9.13 0.94 22.75
C GLU A 14 10.02 2.06 22.18
N LEU A 15 10.67 2.88 23.02
CA LEU A 15 11.49 4.01 22.55
C LEU A 15 12.65 3.57 21.63
N PRO A 16 13.43 2.51 21.94
CA PRO A 16 14.49 2.03 21.05
C PRO A 16 13.96 1.60 19.67
N TYR A 17 12.74 1.05 19.64
CA TYR A 17 12.07 0.66 18.41
C TYR A 17 11.72 1.90 17.56
N TYR A 18 11.10 2.93 18.14
CA TYR A 18 10.80 4.16 17.40
C TYR A 18 12.05 4.94 17.00
N MET A 19 13.11 4.92 17.82
CA MET A 19 14.41 5.48 17.45
C MET A 19 15.01 4.77 16.23
N THR A 20 14.93 3.45 16.19
CA THR A 20 15.37 2.65 15.04
C THR A 20 14.58 3.01 13.78
N LEU A 21 13.24 3.07 13.87
CA LEU A 21 12.41 3.45 12.72
C LEU A 21 12.76 4.84 12.19
N SER A 22 13.14 5.77 13.06
CA SER A 22 13.53 7.12 12.64
C SER A 22 14.78 7.16 11.76
N CYS A 23 15.58 6.10 11.73
CA CYS A 23 16.72 5.97 10.82
C CYS A 23 16.32 5.75 9.36
N SER A 24 15.05 5.44 9.06
CA SER A 24 14.51 5.42 7.69
C SER A 24 13.24 6.27 7.59
N PRO A 25 13.36 7.53 7.15
CA PRO A 25 12.22 8.40 6.86
C PRO A 25 11.24 7.80 5.84
N GLU A 26 11.73 7.00 4.90
CA GLU A 26 10.94 6.33 3.85
C GLU A 26 10.02 5.26 4.47
N VAL A 27 10.55 4.45 5.40
CA VAL A 27 9.75 3.47 6.15
C VAL A 27 8.70 4.17 7.00
N VAL A 28 9.05 5.26 7.68
CA VAL A 28 8.10 6.03 8.50
C VAL A 28 6.97 6.60 7.63
N LEU A 29 7.32 7.25 6.52
CA LEU A 29 6.33 7.88 5.64
C LEU A 29 5.41 6.82 4.99
N SER A 30 5.97 5.76 4.42
CA SER A 30 5.19 4.67 3.81
C SER A 30 4.27 3.98 4.81
N THR A 31 4.73 3.78 6.05
CA THR A 31 3.94 3.15 7.11
C THR A 31 2.78 4.03 7.58
N LEU A 32 3.00 5.34 7.72
CA LEU A 32 1.94 6.28 8.05
C LEU A 32 0.92 6.35 6.91
N CYS A 33 1.35 6.51 5.66
CA CYS A 33 0.45 6.51 4.50
C CYS A 33 -0.36 5.19 4.37
N GLY A 34 0.27 4.04 4.63
CA GLY A 34 -0.37 2.72 4.64
C GLY A 34 -1.47 2.54 5.69
N SER A 35 -1.65 3.49 6.61
CA SER A 35 -2.79 3.51 7.53
C SER A 35 -4.12 3.76 6.81
N PHE A 36 -4.12 4.38 5.63
CA PHE A 36 -5.33 4.65 4.86
C PHE A 36 -5.57 3.67 3.72
N GLY A 37 -4.62 2.77 3.47
CA GLY A 37 -4.72 1.72 2.45
C GLY A 37 -5.41 0.48 2.98
N GLU A 38 -6.23 -0.14 2.13
CA GLU A 38 -6.87 -1.44 2.38
C GLU A 38 -6.56 -2.39 1.20
N PRO A 39 -5.82 -3.49 1.41
CA PRO A 39 -5.44 -4.44 0.36
C PRO A 39 -6.57 -5.01 -0.49
N GLU A 40 -7.78 -5.09 0.05
CA GLU A 40 -8.94 -5.62 -0.66
C GLU A 40 -9.59 -4.59 -1.58
N VAL A 41 -9.26 -3.30 -1.43
CA VAL A 41 -9.75 -2.25 -2.30
C VAL A 41 -8.95 -2.29 -3.60
N PRO A 42 -9.62 -2.52 -4.75
CA PRO A 42 -8.93 -2.51 -6.02
C PRO A 42 -8.58 -1.09 -6.46
N CYS A 43 -7.57 -0.95 -7.30
CA CYS A 43 -7.02 0.33 -7.76
C CYS A 43 -8.05 1.24 -8.46
N ASN A 44 -9.12 0.69 -9.05
CA ASN A 44 -10.20 1.47 -9.65
C ASN A 44 -11.25 2.00 -8.65
N LEU A 45 -11.16 1.61 -7.37
CA LEU A 45 -12.09 2.01 -6.30
C LEU A 45 -11.39 2.80 -5.18
N VAL A 46 -10.22 3.37 -5.47
CA VAL A 46 -9.44 4.13 -4.48
C VAL A 46 -10.11 5.46 -4.15
N ALA A 47 -10.61 6.19 -5.16
CA ALA A 47 -11.35 7.43 -4.95
C ALA A 47 -12.56 7.25 -4.01
N PRO A 48 -13.49 6.30 -4.23
CA PRO A 48 -14.63 6.12 -3.34
C PRO A 48 -14.21 5.62 -1.94
N TRP A 49 -13.11 4.88 -1.82
CA TRP A 49 -12.55 4.47 -0.53
C TRP A 49 -12.01 5.66 0.29
N LEU A 50 -11.30 6.58 -0.37
CA LEU A 50 -10.69 7.75 0.27
C LEU A 50 -11.66 8.93 0.44
N HIS A 51 -12.79 8.93 -0.26
CA HIS A 51 -13.78 10.00 -0.24
C HIS A 51 -14.26 10.37 1.17
N PRO A 52 -14.66 9.44 2.06
CA PRO A 52 -15.11 9.80 3.41
C PRO A 52 -14.04 10.53 4.22
N LEU A 53 -12.77 10.16 4.05
CA LEU A 53 -11.67 10.81 4.74
C LEU A 53 -11.51 12.27 4.28
N PHE A 54 -11.43 12.50 2.97
CA PHE A 54 -11.09 13.83 2.46
C PHE A 54 -12.28 14.78 2.40
N GLU A 55 -13.45 14.30 1.97
CA GLU A 55 -14.60 15.15 1.71
C GLU A 55 -15.49 15.35 2.94
N GLU A 56 -15.55 14.36 3.82
CA GLU A 56 -16.48 14.40 4.96
C GLU A 56 -15.77 14.67 6.29
N ILE A 57 -14.58 14.08 6.51
CA ILE A 57 -13.83 14.29 7.74
C ILE A 57 -12.93 15.52 7.65
N LEU A 58 -12.20 15.72 6.55
CA LEU A 58 -11.20 16.79 6.45
C LEU A 58 -11.72 18.09 5.81
N ALA A 59 -12.73 18.04 4.94
CA ALA A 59 -13.25 19.25 4.29
C ALA A 59 -14.33 19.99 5.09
N GLU A 60 -15.08 19.30 5.96
CA GLU A 60 -16.12 19.95 6.79
C GLU A 60 -15.54 20.74 7.99
N THR A 61 -14.30 20.48 8.38
CA THR A 61 -13.63 21.12 9.52
C THR A 61 -12.58 22.13 9.05
N SER A 62 -12.93 23.42 8.94
CA SER A 62 -11.95 24.50 9.17
C SER A 62 -12.63 25.83 9.46
N PRO A 63 -12.30 26.48 10.59
CA PRO A 63 -11.42 27.66 10.50
C PRO A 63 -10.24 27.69 11.49
N THR A 64 -10.08 26.67 12.33
CA THR A 64 -8.96 26.56 13.29
C THR A 64 -8.47 25.11 13.27
N GLY A 65 -7.53 24.80 12.37
CA GLY A 65 -7.10 23.44 11.97
C GLY A 65 -6.51 22.50 13.05
N SER A 66 -6.86 22.68 14.33
CA SER A 66 -6.46 21.79 15.43
C SER A 66 -7.29 20.50 15.51
N HIS A 67 -8.57 20.53 15.11
CA HIS A 67 -9.46 19.37 15.19
C HIS A 67 -9.20 18.31 14.10
N ASP A 68 -8.69 18.74 12.93
CA ASP A 68 -8.37 17.83 11.81
C ASP A 68 -7.24 16.87 12.18
N TYR A 69 -6.24 17.38 12.90
CA TYR A 69 -5.09 16.59 13.30
C TYR A 69 -5.43 15.55 14.37
N GLU A 70 -6.31 15.87 15.33
CA GLU A 70 -6.77 14.90 16.33
C GLU A 70 -7.54 13.76 15.66
N ALA A 71 -8.45 14.08 14.72
CA ALA A 71 -9.18 13.07 13.96
C ALA A 71 -8.24 12.16 13.17
N LEU A 72 -7.22 12.73 12.52
CA LEU A 72 -6.22 11.96 11.77
C LEU A 72 -5.40 11.03 12.66
N VAL A 73 -4.98 11.50 13.84
CA VAL A 73 -4.29 10.64 14.82
C VAL A 73 -5.17 9.47 15.24
N LEU A 74 -6.45 9.73 15.52
CA LEU A 74 -7.39 8.69 15.92
C LEU A 74 -7.62 7.68 14.79
N ILE A 75 -7.88 8.14 13.56
CA ILE A 75 -8.07 7.26 12.39
C ILE A 75 -6.82 6.40 12.17
N GLY A 76 -5.65 7.03 12.14
CA GLY A 76 -4.37 6.35 11.97
C GLY A 76 -4.10 5.31 13.05
N ALA A 77 -4.32 5.67 14.32
CA ALA A 77 -4.14 4.77 15.46
C ALA A 77 -5.19 3.64 15.50
N ILE A 78 -6.43 3.87 15.05
CA ILE A 78 -7.45 2.82 14.94
C ILE A 78 -7.10 1.83 13.84
N HIS A 79 -6.70 2.32 12.66
CA HIS A 79 -6.34 1.47 11.54
C HIS A 79 -5.04 0.70 11.80
N ARG A 80 -4.07 1.32 12.48
CA ARG A 80 -2.75 0.75 12.75
C ARG A 80 -2.30 1.05 14.20
N PRO A 81 -2.79 0.29 15.19
CA PRO A 81 -2.52 0.57 16.61
C PRO A 81 -1.04 0.49 16.98
N ASN A 82 -0.26 -0.40 16.33
CA ASN A 82 1.17 -0.58 16.59
C ASN A 82 2.01 0.69 16.35
N ILE A 83 1.52 1.60 15.49
CA ILE A 83 2.19 2.85 15.13
C ILE A 83 1.39 4.09 15.57
N GLY A 84 0.40 3.94 16.45
CA GLY A 84 -0.43 5.07 16.91
C GLY A 84 0.40 6.20 17.55
N ALA A 85 1.49 5.86 18.24
CA ALA A 85 2.43 6.85 18.76
C ALA A 85 3.15 7.64 17.66
N LEU A 86 3.49 6.99 16.53
CA LEU A 86 4.07 7.66 15.37
C LEU A 86 3.11 8.67 14.76
N TRP A 87 1.80 8.39 14.77
CA TRP A 87 0.78 9.33 14.32
C TRP A 87 0.75 10.62 15.16
N ILE A 88 0.85 10.50 16.49
CA ILE A 88 0.96 11.67 17.39
C ILE A 88 2.19 12.51 17.05
N VAL A 89 3.34 11.84 16.86
CA VAL A 89 4.60 12.50 16.53
C VAL A 89 4.56 13.12 15.13
N ALA A 90 3.95 12.47 14.14
CA ALA A 90 3.80 12.99 12.78
C ALA A 90 2.94 14.26 12.73
N VAL A 91 1.88 14.31 13.55
CA VAL A 91 1.09 15.54 13.73
C VAL A 91 1.92 16.63 14.41
N ALA A 92 2.53 16.33 15.56
CA ALA A 92 3.31 17.31 16.31
C ALA A 92 4.51 17.84 15.51
N GLY A 93 5.12 16.99 14.69
CA GLY A 93 6.26 17.30 13.83
C GLY A 93 5.90 17.92 12.48
N GLY A 94 4.61 18.13 12.17
CA GLY A 94 4.18 18.79 10.94
C GLY A 94 4.32 17.96 9.67
N LEU A 95 4.43 16.63 9.76
CA LEU A 95 4.52 15.72 8.61
C LEU A 95 3.17 15.49 7.92
N THR A 96 2.07 15.78 8.62
CA THR A 96 0.70 15.49 8.18
C THR A 96 0.35 16.01 6.79
N PRO A 97 0.65 17.27 6.40
CA PRO A 97 0.32 17.76 5.07
C PRO A 97 0.94 16.91 3.94
N LYS A 98 2.18 16.44 4.13
CA LYS A 98 2.87 15.58 3.17
C LYS A 98 2.20 14.20 3.06
N ILE A 99 1.79 13.62 4.21
CA ILE A 99 1.06 12.33 4.24
C ILE A 99 -0.27 12.46 3.50
N ILE A 100 -1.07 13.46 3.85
CA ILE A 100 -2.39 13.72 3.25
C ILE A 100 -2.27 13.95 1.74
N GLN A 101 -1.27 14.70 1.29
CA GLN A 101 -1.02 14.92 -0.14
C GLN A 101 -0.75 13.60 -0.90
N LYS A 102 0.10 12.72 -0.35
CA LYS A 102 0.41 11.42 -0.96
C LYS A 102 -0.78 10.46 -0.94
N VAL A 103 -1.53 10.44 0.16
CA VAL A 103 -2.71 9.57 0.30
C VAL A 103 -3.83 10.02 -0.63
N ARG A 104 -4.08 11.33 -0.76
CA ARG A 104 -5.16 11.88 -1.59
C ARG A 104 -5.07 11.44 -3.05
N LYS A 105 -3.84 11.38 -3.57
CA LYS A 105 -3.54 10.95 -4.94
C LYS A 105 -3.68 9.45 -5.18
N GLY A 106 -3.89 8.64 -4.14
CA GLY A 106 -3.85 7.18 -4.26
C GLY A 106 -2.44 6.61 -4.44
N THR A 107 -1.40 7.45 -4.57
CA THR A 107 0.00 7.07 -4.79
C THR A 107 0.79 7.08 -3.48
N SER A 108 0.26 6.40 -2.47
CA SER A 108 0.95 6.27 -1.17
C SER A 108 2.29 5.54 -1.36
N PRO A 109 3.41 6.08 -0.84
CA PRO A 109 4.71 5.45 -0.99
C PRO A 109 4.74 4.10 -0.30
N ILE A 110 5.43 3.13 -0.90
CA ILE A 110 5.57 1.77 -0.42
C ILE A 110 7.04 1.53 -0.13
N ASN A 111 7.34 0.79 0.93
CA ASN A 111 8.69 0.37 1.23
C ASN A 111 8.72 -1.14 1.49
N ALA A 112 9.63 -1.85 0.81
CA ALA A 112 9.75 -3.30 0.93
C ALA A 112 10.04 -3.76 2.38
N LEU A 113 10.70 -2.92 3.18
CA LEU A 113 11.04 -3.19 4.58
C LEU A 113 9.97 -2.68 5.56
N GLY A 114 9.05 -1.83 5.11
CA GLY A 114 8.09 -1.18 5.99
C GLY A 114 7.15 -2.16 6.69
N PHE A 115 6.49 -3.05 5.94
CA PHE A 115 5.64 -4.09 6.54
C PHE A 115 6.43 -5.04 7.47
N PRO A 116 7.57 -5.63 7.05
CA PRO A 116 8.38 -6.47 7.93
C PRO A 116 8.82 -5.80 9.24
N TRP A 117 9.14 -4.50 9.21
CA TRP A 117 9.65 -3.77 10.39
C TRP A 117 8.54 -3.22 11.30
N THR A 118 7.33 -3.04 10.79
CA THR A 118 6.26 -2.36 11.54
C THR A 118 5.04 -3.23 11.78
N GLY A 119 4.97 -4.39 11.13
CA GLY A 119 3.75 -5.20 11.04
C GLY A 119 2.57 -4.46 10.39
N CYS A 120 2.79 -3.24 9.86
CA CYS A 120 1.75 -2.41 9.29
C CYS A 120 1.70 -2.63 7.78
N LEU A 121 0.57 -3.11 7.31
CA LEU A 121 0.41 -3.52 5.93
C LEU A 121 0.43 -2.30 4.99
N GLN A 122 1.31 -2.35 3.98
CA GLN A 122 1.51 -1.24 3.06
C GLN A 122 0.98 -1.48 1.64
N SER A 123 0.75 -2.73 1.24
CA SER A 123 0.38 -3.10 -0.13
C SER A 123 -0.18 -4.51 -0.17
N PHE A 124 -0.99 -4.81 -1.18
CA PHE A 124 -1.55 -6.14 -1.44
C PHE A 124 -0.52 -7.26 -1.63
N ILE A 125 0.73 -6.94 -2.01
CA ILE A 125 1.82 -7.92 -2.18
C ILE A 125 2.32 -8.47 -0.85
N ASN A 126 2.18 -7.70 0.24
CA ASN A 126 2.70 -8.09 1.54
C ASN A 126 1.88 -9.21 2.21
N ILE A 127 0.73 -9.59 1.64
CA ILE A 127 -0.10 -10.70 2.12
C ILE A 127 -0.20 -11.81 1.07
N PRO A 128 -0.18 -13.09 1.48
CA PRO A 128 -0.20 -14.22 0.55
C PRO A 128 -1.58 -14.52 -0.08
N GLY A 129 -2.65 -13.90 0.44
CA GLY A 129 -4.03 -14.29 0.13
C GLY A 129 -4.47 -15.55 0.88
N SER A 130 -5.65 -16.07 0.55
CA SER A 130 -6.26 -17.21 1.26
C SER A 130 -6.74 -18.32 0.32
N GLY A 131 -6.59 -19.58 0.74
CA GLY A 131 -7.06 -20.75 -0.01
C GLY A 131 -6.26 -21.02 -1.30
N PRO A 132 -6.68 -21.96 -2.16
CA PRO A 132 -5.99 -22.23 -3.44
C PRO A 132 -6.06 -21.02 -4.40
N TYR A 133 -5.08 -20.91 -5.30
CA TYR A 133 -5.03 -19.83 -6.31
C TYR A 133 -6.22 -19.84 -7.28
N THR A 134 -6.71 -21.01 -7.70
CA THR A 134 -7.86 -21.16 -8.61
C THR A 134 -9.17 -21.32 -7.85
N HIS A 135 -9.43 -20.46 -6.87
CA HIS A 135 -10.51 -20.59 -5.89
C HIS A 135 -11.88 -20.92 -6.52
N GLY A 136 -12.38 -22.14 -6.31
CA GLY A 136 -13.71 -22.59 -6.74
C GLY A 136 -13.88 -22.87 -8.25
N ASN A 137 -13.12 -22.19 -9.12
CA ASN A 137 -13.10 -22.42 -10.56
C ASN A 137 -11.66 -22.66 -11.05
N PRO A 138 -11.30 -23.89 -11.47
CA PRO A 138 -9.96 -24.21 -11.97
C PRO A 138 -9.58 -23.46 -13.25
N GLU A 139 -10.55 -22.87 -13.94
CA GLU A 139 -10.33 -22.14 -15.20
C GLU A 139 -9.91 -20.69 -14.98
N HIS A 140 -9.94 -20.17 -13.73
CA HIS A 140 -9.66 -18.76 -13.46
C HIS A 140 -8.74 -18.60 -12.25
N ILE A 141 -7.88 -17.58 -12.30
CA ILE A 141 -7.09 -17.07 -11.19
C ILE A 141 -7.38 -15.58 -11.02
N SER A 142 -7.39 -15.05 -9.79
CA SER A 142 -7.54 -13.60 -9.60
C SER A 142 -6.31 -12.85 -10.12
N ARG A 143 -6.49 -11.69 -10.75
CA ARG A 143 -5.37 -10.88 -11.25
C ARG A 143 -4.45 -10.42 -10.11
N LEU A 144 -5.05 -10.19 -8.95
CA LEU A 144 -4.35 -9.98 -7.69
C LEU A 144 -3.35 -11.10 -7.38
N ASP A 145 -3.78 -12.36 -7.46
CA ASP A 145 -2.90 -13.51 -7.21
C ASP A 145 -1.88 -13.74 -8.35
N VAL A 146 -2.24 -13.44 -9.60
CA VAL A 146 -1.28 -13.41 -10.72
C VAL A 146 -0.13 -12.47 -10.37
N TRP A 147 -0.42 -11.23 -9.97
CA TRP A 147 0.61 -10.23 -9.68
C TRP A 147 1.44 -10.58 -8.45
N ARG A 148 0.84 -11.20 -7.44
CA ARG A 148 1.57 -11.77 -6.29
C ARG A 148 2.55 -12.88 -6.69
N LEU A 149 2.28 -13.62 -7.76
CA LEU A 149 3.14 -14.69 -8.27
C LEU A 149 4.20 -14.22 -9.26
N LEU A 150 4.14 -12.96 -9.74
CA LEU A 150 5.16 -12.37 -10.61
C LEU A 150 6.37 -11.82 -9.86
N HIS A 151 6.15 -11.41 -8.60
CA HIS A 151 7.15 -10.80 -7.71
C HIS A 151 8.10 -11.76 -6.93
N PRO A 152 7.75 -13.03 -6.61
CA PRO A 152 8.60 -13.92 -5.82
C PRO A 152 9.99 -14.13 -6.46
N PRO A 153 11.07 -14.14 -5.65
CA PRO A 153 12.42 -14.40 -6.15
C PRO A 153 12.49 -15.78 -6.79
N GLN A 154 13.08 -15.85 -7.99
CA GLN A 154 13.25 -17.10 -8.71
C GLN A 154 14.39 -17.93 -8.13
N ILE A 155 14.30 -19.25 -8.30
CA ILE A 155 15.37 -20.20 -7.94
C ILE A 155 16.45 -20.24 -9.03
N GLU A 156 16.07 -19.93 -10.28
CA GLU A 156 16.97 -19.86 -11.43
C GLU A 156 17.09 -18.40 -11.90
N ASP A 157 18.32 -18.00 -12.23
CA ASP A 157 18.64 -16.65 -12.70
C ASP A 157 18.39 -16.59 -14.21
N ASP A 158 17.14 -16.27 -14.59
CA ASP A 158 16.69 -16.20 -15.98
C ASP A 158 16.56 -14.75 -16.51
N GLU A 159 16.91 -13.75 -15.69
CA GLU A 159 16.72 -12.30 -15.93
C GLU A 159 15.27 -11.85 -16.22
N LEU A 160 14.29 -12.76 -16.22
CA LEU A 160 12.89 -12.47 -16.56
C LEU A 160 12.07 -12.06 -15.32
N LEU A 161 12.70 -11.92 -14.16
CA LEU A 161 12.08 -11.52 -12.91
C LEU A 161 11.73 -10.03 -12.88
N TYR A 162 10.53 -9.74 -12.36
CA TYR A 162 10.12 -8.36 -12.08
C TYR A 162 11.07 -7.79 -11.03
N LYS A 163 11.96 -6.89 -11.45
CA LYS A 163 13.03 -6.35 -10.59
C LYS A 163 12.47 -5.40 -9.52
N THR A 164 11.33 -4.79 -9.81
CA THR A 164 10.69 -3.79 -8.95
C THR A 164 9.36 -4.29 -8.41
N ARG A 165 8.96 -3.80 -7.22
CA ARG A 165 7.60 -3.99 -6.68
C ARG A 165 6.63 -3.02 -7.39
N PRO A 166 5.31 -3.32 -7.40
CA PRO A 166 4.32 -2.33 -7.79
C PRO A 166 4.47 -1.11 -6.89
N GLN A 167 4.53 0.07 -7.51
CA GLN A 167 4.60 1.37 -6.83
C GLN A 167 3.23 1.84 -6.33
N THR A 168 2.23 0.96 -6.36
CA THR A 168 0.87 1.20 -5.88
C THR A 168 0.49 0.21 -4.79
N PRO A 169 -0.11 0.67 -3.68
CA PRO A 169 -0.51 -0.22 -2.61
C PRO A 169 -1.78 -1.02 -2.95
N TRP A 170 -2.49 -0.58 -4.00
CA TRP A 170 -3.81 -1.04 -4.38
C TRP A 170 -3.77 -2.23 -5.33
N ALA A 171 -4.68 -3.19 -5.12
CA ALA A 171 -4.74 -4.41 -5.89
C ALA A 171 -5.29 -4.19 -7.31
N PRO A 172 -4.84 -4.92 -8.33
CA PRO A 172 -5.57 -4.98 -9.58
C PRO A 172 -6.91 -5.71 -9.37
N TRP A 173 -7.99 -5.26 -10.03
CA TRP A 173 -9.25 -6.00 -10.05
C TRP A 173 -9.20 -7.11 -11.10
N GLY A 174 -10.22 -7.97 -11.13
CA GLY A 174 -10.46 -8.94 -12.21
C GLY A 174 -9.77 -10.30 -12.07
N SER A 175 -9.89 -11.11 -13.11
CA SER A 175 -9.40 -12.49 -13.17
C SER A 175 -8.77 -12.79 -14.52
N CYS A 176 -7.81 -13.69 -14.53
CA CYS A 176 -7.09 -14.15 -15.72
C CYS A 176 -7.39 -15.63 -15.97
N LEU A 177 -7.34 -16.06 -17.24
CA LEU A 177 -7.32 -17.48 -17.58
C LEU A 177 -5.89 -18.01 -17.41
N PRO A 178 -5.67 -19.15 -16.71
CA PRO A 178 -4.33 -19.71 -16.52
C PRO A 178 -3.51 -19.87 -17.81
N LYS A 179 -4.17 -20.18 -18.94
CA LYS A 179 -3.51 -20.32 -20.25
C LYS A 179 -2.95 -19.00 -20.81
N ASP A 180 -3.44 -17.87 -20.34
CA ASP A 180 -3.07 -16.53 -20.78
C ASP A 180 -2.09 -15.87 -19.78
N CYS A 181 -1.73 -16.59 -18.70
CA CYS A 181 -0.75 -16.15 -17.72
C CYS A 181 0.67 -16.61 -18.09
N ALA A 182 1.67 -15.85 -17.65
CA ALA A 182 3.07 -16.22 -17.73
C ALA A 182 3.35 -17.61 -17.13
N LEU A 183 4.29 -18.36 -17.70
CA LEU A 183 4.58 -19.73 -17.27
C LEU A 183 4.91 -19.80 -15.77
N ARG A 184 5.64 -18.81 -15.25
CA ARG A 184 5.95 -18.67 -13.82
C ARG A 184 4.71 -18.62 -12.92
N VAL A 185 3.60 -18.07 -13.39
CA VAL A 185 2.35 -18.07 -12.62
C VAL A 185 1.73 -19.46 -12.69
N THR A 186 1.69 -20.06 -13.88
CA THR A 186 1.04 -21.35 -14.11
C THR A 186 1.71 -22.52 -13.38
N THR A 187 3.02 -22.48 -13.18
CA THR A 187 3.79 -23.50 -12.42
C THR A 187 3.42 -23.52 -10.95
N HIS A 188 2.96 -22.39 -10.39
CA HIS A 188 2.64 -22.22 -8.97
C HIS A 188 1.15 -22.37 -8.64
N LEU A 189 0.27 -22.63 -9.61
CA LEU A 189 -1.19 -22.76 -9.37
C LEU A 189 -1.56 -23.86 -8.37
N LYS A 190 -0.73 -24.89 -8.24
CA LYS A 190 -0.93 -26.03 -7.32
C LYS A 190 -0.23 -25.83 -5.97
N CYS A 191 0.56 -24.78 -5.81
CA CYS A 191 1.17 -24.44 -4.53
C CYS A 191 0.07 -23.99 -3.55
N ALA A 192 0.30 -24.19 -2.25
CA ALA A 192 -0.67 -23.80 -1.23
C ALA A 192 -0.83 -22.27 -1.18
N ARG A 193 0.25 -21.55 -0.87
CA ARG A 193 0.45 -20.11 -1.06
C ARG A 193 1.95 -19.81 -1.01
N HIS A 194 2.35 -18.75 -1.69
CA HIS A 194 3.67 -18.14 -1.54
C HIS A 194 3.55 -16.91 -0.63
N GLU A 195 4.47 -16.79 0.34
CA GLU A 195 4.50 -15.69 1.28
C GLU A 195 5.94 -15.26 1.56
N TYR A 196 6.11 -13.97 1.86
CA TYR A 196 7.37 -13.46 2.40
C TYR A 196 7.30 -13.53 3.93
N GLN A 197 8.22 -14.31 4.52
CA GLN A 197 8.38 -14.34 5.97
C GLN A 197 9.57 -13.46 6.37
N TYR A 198 9.30 -12.51 7.26
CA TYR A 198 10.38 -11.77 7.90
C TYR A 198 11.18 -12.72 8.81
N HIS A 199 12.50 -12.62 8.76
CA HIS A 199 13.39 -13.53 9.48
C HIS A 199 14.26 -12.84 10.52
N HIS A 200 15.02 -11.80 10.13
CA HIS A 200 15.78 -10.91 11.01
C HIS A 200 16.35 -9.75 10.19
N TRP A 201 17.03 -8.83 10.87
CA TRP A 201 17.90 -7.82 10.27
C TRP A 201 19.32 -7.95 10.84
N ASN A 202 20.27 -7.43 10.07
CA ASN A 202 21.70 -7.53 10.34
C ASN A 202 22.27 -6.15 10.59
N TRP A 203 22.86 -5.95 11.75
CA TRP A 203 23.65 -4.77 12.08
C TRP A 203 25.10 -5.00 11.66
N HIS A 204 25.54 -4.28 10.64
CA HIS A 204 26.94 -4.28 10.20
C HIS A 204 27.72 -3.24 11.01
N LEU A 205 28.61 -3.69 11.90
CA LEU A 205 29.45 -2.79 12.68
C LEU A 205 30.69 -2.36 11.88
N GLU A 206 31.26 -1.21 12.22
CA GLU A 206 32.49 -0.69 11.59
C GLU A 206 33.67 -1.69 11.65
N GLU A 207 33.71 -2.51 12.70
CA GLU A 207 34.73 -3.55 12.90
C GLU A 207 34.55 -4.77 11.97
N GLY A 208 33.50 -4.79 11.14
CA GLY A 208 33.20 -5.85 10.18
C GLY A 208 32.40 -7.03 10.74
N SER A 209 32.12 -7.03 12.05
CA SER A 209 31.22 -8.02 12.67
C SER A 209 29.76 -7.72 12.35
N VAL A 210 28.96 -8.78 12.20
CA VAL A 210 27.52 -8.69 11.97
C VAL A 210 26.77 -9.16 13.21
N ILE A 211 25.89 -8.31 13.75
CA ILE A 211 24.98 -8.68 14.83
C ILE A 211 23.60 -8.94 14.24
N GLN A 212 23.06 -10.14 14.49
CA GLN A 212 21.67 -10.46 14.17
C GLN A 212 20.76 -9.95 15.26
N ASP A 213 19.71 -9.26 14.85
CA ASP A 213 18.66 -8.79 15.72
C ASP A 213 17.32 -9.20 15.09
N GLN A 214 16.35 -9.58 15.91
CA GLN A 214 15.01 -9.88 15.41
C GLN A 214 14.23 -8.60 15.11
N GLY A 215 14.68 -7.45 15.62
CA GLY A 215 14.00 -6.18 15.43
C GLY A 215 12.61 -6.24 16.01
N PHE A 216 11.61 -5.91 15.20
CA PHE A 216 10.20 -5.99 15.59
C PHE A 216 9.77 -7.44 15.80
N SER A 217 9.24 -7.75 16.98
CA SER A 217 8.67 -9.07 17.25
C SER A 217 7.31 -9.20 16.55
N ILE A 218 7.17 -10.24 15.73
CA ILE A 218 5.87 -10.67 15.16
C ILE A 218 4.95 -11.21 16.26
N ALA A 219 5.45 -11.39 17.50
CA ALA A 219 4.55 -11.53 18.64
C ALA A 219 3.52 -10.42 18.49
N PRO A 220 2.21 -10.75 18.44
CA PRO A 220 1.21 -9.71 18.41
C PRO A 220 1.61 -8.81 19.57
N LEU A 221 1.86 -7.53 19.29
CA LEU A 221 1.76 -6.55 20.35
C LEU A 221 0.49 -6.97 21.10
N SER A 222 0.46 -6.81 22.42
CA SER A 222 -0.83 -6.52 23.03
C SER A 222 -1.31 -5.20 22.44
N THR A 223 -1.61 -5.20 21.13
CA THR A 223 -2.78 -4.63 20.52
C THR A 223 -3.76 -4.52 21.65
N VAL A 224 -4.32 -3.33 21.74
CA VAL A 224 -5.63 -3.13 22.32
C VAL A 224 -6.65 -3.90 21.44
N THR A 225 -6.39 -5.18 21.17
CA THR A 225 -7.36 -6.18 20.82
C THR A 225 -8.05 -6.46 22.14
N GLU A 226 -9.34 -6.17 22.17
CA GLU A 226 -10.17 -5.98 23.36
C GLU A 226 -10.19 -4.54 23.93
N CYS A 227 -10.31 -3.53 23.07
CA CYS A 227 -11.60 -2.86 23.15
C CYS A 227 -12.46 -3.40 22.01
N PRO A 228 -13.39 -4.31 22.29
CA PRO A 228 -14.46 -4.55 21.34
C PRO A 228 -15.04 -3.19 20.98
N SER A 229 -15.42 -3.04 19.72
CA SER A 229 -16.25 -1.95 19.20
C SER A 229 -17.45 -1.58 20.10
N ASP A 230 -17.79 -2.40 21.09
CA ASP A 230 -18.80 -2.17 22.12
C ASP A 230 -18.58 -0.92 22.98
N MET A 231 -17.34 -0.39 23.10
CA MET A 231 -17.09 0.86 23.85
C MET A 231 -17.25 2.14 23.03
N ILE A 232 -17.03 2.07 21.71
CA ILE A 232 -17.40 3.18 20.82
C ILE A 232 -18.85 2.92 20.42
N GLY A 233 -19.77 3.26 21.31
CA GLY A 233 -21.19 3.27 20.96
C GLY A 233 -21.35 4.08 19.68
N ILE A 234 -21.65 3.40 18.57
CA ILE A 234 -21.83 4.02 17.26
C ILE A 234 -22.93 5.07 17.47
N ARG A 235 -22.52 6.33 17.62
CA ARG A 235 -23.45 7.45 17.61
C ARG A 235 -24.11 7.43 16.25
N GLU A 236 -25.38 7.83 16.24
CA GLU A 236 -26.30 7.84 15.09
C GLU A 236 -25.57 7.86 13.73
N GLN A 237 -25.91 6.90 12.87
CA GLN A 237 -25.39 6.83 11.51
C GLN A 237 -25.59 8.19 10.82
N ARG A 238 -24.50 8.95 10.67
CA ARG A 238 -24.53 10.22 9.96
C ARG A 238 -24.68 9.91 8.48
N ARG A 239 -25.71 10.48 7.86
CA ARG A 239 -25.85 10.48 6.40
C ARG A 239 -25.17 11.72 5.86
N PHE A 240 -24.15 11.52 5.04
CA PHE A 240 -23.50 12.60 4.31
C PHE A 240 -24.27 12.90 3.02
N PRO A 241 -24.29 14.15 2.57
CA PRO A 241 -24.87 14.50 1.27
C PRO A 241 -24.07 13.83 0.15
N THR A 242 -24.75 13.48 -0.94
CA THR A 242 -24.04 13.00 -2.14
C THR A 242 -23.22 14.14 -2.74
N ARG A 243 -21.91 13.95 -2.84
CA ARG A 243 -20.98 14.84 -3.54
C ARG A 243 -20.51 14.20 -4.83
N GLU A 244 -20.05 15.03 -5.75
CA GLU A 244 -19.35 14.55 -6.95
C GLU A 244 -18.06 13.85 -6.50
N LEU A 245 -17.81 12.67 -7.09
CA LEU A 245 -16.64 11.86 -6.76
C LEU A 245 -15.51 12.23 -7.70
N ASP A 246 -14.46 12.84 -7.14
CA ASP A 246 -13.20 13.04 -7.86
C ASP A 246 -12.49 11.69 -8.04
N GLN A 247 -12.30 11.28 -9.29
CA GLN A 247 -11.71 9.99 -9.64
C GLN A 247 -10.18 10.03 -9.74
N GLU A 248 -9.53 11.18 -9.54
CA GLU A 248 -8.05 11.34 -9.67
C GLU A 248 -7.28 10.22 -8.94
N ALA A 249 -7.69 9.86 -7.72
CA ALA A 249 -7.02 8.83 -6.94
C ALA A 249 -7.17 7.41 -7.54
N SER A 250 -8.33 7.10 -8.12
CA SER A 250 -8.56 5.82 -8.84
C SER A 250 -7.81 5.80 -10.17
N GLU A 251 -7.75 6.94 -10.85
CA GLU A 251 -7.02 7.15 -12.11
C GLU A 251 -5.52 6.88 -11.89
N GLU A 252 -4.88 7.62 -10.98
CA GLU A 252 -3.46 7.43 -10.67
C GLU A 252 -3.19 6.00 -10.17
N ALA A 253 -3.95 5.49 -9.21
CA ALA A 253 -3.72 4.15 -8.66
C ALA A 253 -3.83 3.05 -9.72
N THR A 254 -4.80 3.15 -10.63
CA THR A 254 -4.99 2.20 -11.74
C THR A 254 -3.85 2.31 -12.74
N LEU A 255 -3.44 3.53 -13.06
CA LEU A 255 -2.33 3.78 -13.95
C LEU A 255 -1.04 3.13 -13.46
N TYR A 256 -0.61 3.47 -12.24
CA TYR A 256 0.64 2.92 -11.67
C TYR A 256 0.59 1.40 -11.48
N ALA A 257 -0.59 0.84 -11.20
CA ALA A 257 -0.78 -0.62 -11.15
C ALA A 257 -0.40 -1.26 -12.49
N PHE A 258 -1.07 -0.83 -13.56
CA PHE A 258 -0.93 -1.47 -14.87
C PHE A 258 0.38 -1.12 -15.56
N LEU A 259 0.95 0.05 -15.26
CA LEU A 259 2.28 0.46 -15.72
C LEU A 259 3.38 -0.44 -15.16
N TRP A 260 3.34 -0.76 -13.86
CA TRP A 260 4.25 -1.72 -13.25
C TRP A 260 4.18 -3.09 -13.95
N PHE A 261 2.95 -3.53 -14.25
CA PHE A 261 2.74 -4.80 -14.93
C PHE A 261 3.31 -4.79 -16.35
N GLY A 262 3.13 -3.71 -17.10
CA GLY A 262 3.55 -3.60 -18.49
C GLY A 262 5.06 -3.50 -18.68
N ILE A 263 5.74 -2.66 -17.91
CA ILE A 263 7.17 -2.38 -18.08
C ILE A 263 8.06 -3.55 -17.65
N ASN A 264 7.66 -4.26 -16.61
CA ASN A 264 8.46 -5.37 -16.08
C ASN A 264 8.14 -6.72 -16.76
N GLY A 265 7.25 -6.75 -17.76
CA GLY A 265 6.56 -7.96 -18.20
C GLY A 265 7.18 -8.76 -19.35
N GLU A 266 6.69 -10.00 -19.50
CA GLU A 266 6.98 -10.95 -20.59
C GLU A 266 6.19 -10.61 -21.88
N GLY A 267 5.72 -9.36 -22.04
CA GLY A 267 4.90 -8.87 -23.15
C GLY A 267 3.42 -8.61 -22.81
N LYS A 268 2.67 -8.09 -23.79
CA LYS A 268 1.24 -7.74 -23.66
C LYS A 268 0.37 -9.00 -23.51
N PRO A 269 -0.43 -9.15 -22.43
CA PRO A 269 -1.33 -10.30 -22.29
C PRO A 269 -2.49 -10.26 -23.28
N SER A 270 -3.05 -11.43 -23.57
CA SER A 270 -4.17 -11.59 -24.52
C SER A 270 -5.54 -11.22 -23.95
N GLU A 271 -5.63 -10.76 -22.70
CA GLU A 271 -6.89 -10.35 -22.10
C GLU A 271 -7.37 -9.01 -22.68
N THR A 272 -8.67 -8.90 -22.96
CA THR A 272 -9.28 -7.72 -23.58
C THR A 272 -9.06 -6.44 -22.79
N ILE A 273 -8.89 -6.52 -21.47
CA ILE A 273 -8.58 -5.35 -20.63
C ILE A 273 -7.30 -4.65 -21.11
N TYR A 274 -6.31 -5.39 -21.60
CA TYR A 274 -5.05 -4.81 -22.09
C TYR A 274 -5.16 -4.27 -23.52
N GLU A 275 -6.26 -4.55 -24.22
CA GLU A 275 -6.59 -4.01 -25.54
C GLU A 275 -7.24 -2.62 -25.45
N ASP A 276 -7.61 -2.17 -24.25
CA ASP A 276 -8.24 -0.88 -24.05
C ASP A 276 -7.32 0.27 -24.50
N ALA A 277 -7.94 1.24 -25.18
CA ALA A 277 -7.28 2.40 -25.76
C ALA A 277 -6.70 3.37 -24.72
N TRP A 278 -6.67 3.06 -23.41
CA TRP A 278 -5.89 3.84 -22.45
C TRP A 278 -4.56 3.17 -22.08
N LEU A 279 -4.44 1.87 -22.32
CA LEU A 279 -3.21 1.12 -22.07
C LEU A 279 -2.26 1.09 -23.26
N GLU A 280 -2.72 1.45 -24.47
CA GLU A 280 -1.90 1.42 -25.69
C GLU A 280 -0.58 2.20 -25.54
N GLY A 281 -0.58 3.36 -24.86
CA GLY A 281 0.64 4.14 -24.60
C GLY A 281 1.63 3.44 -23.66
N ILE A 282 1.16 2.57 -22.76
CA ILE A 282 2.03 1.77 -21.88
C ILE A 282 2.78 0.70 -22.68
N TRP A 283 2.17 0.19 -23.74
CA TRP A 283 2.72 -0.91 -24.54
C TRP A 283 3.50 -0.44 -25.77
N GLU A 284 3.37 0.83 -26.17
CA GLU A 284 4.04 1.42 -27.33
C GLU A 284 5.31 2.21 -26.97
N GLU A 285 5.51 2.56 -25.70
CA GLU A 285 6.69 3.29 -25.21
C GLU A 285 7.67 2.34 -24.51
N ASP A 286 8.82 2.09 -25.16
CA ASP A 286 9.79 1.05 -24.79
C ASP A 286 10.73 1.42 -23.61
N GLU A 287 10.72 2.65 -23.10
CA GLU A 287 11.65 3.10 -22.04
C GLU A 287 10.96 3.99 -20.99
N TYR A 288 10.55 3.38 -19.88
CA TYR A 288 10.27 4.09 -18.63
C TYR A 288 11.30 3.65 -17.60
N ASP A 289 12.31 4.49 -17.36
CA ASP A 289 13.37 4.23 -16.39
C ASP A 289 12.86 4.58 -14.97
N TRP A 290 12.58 3.54 -14.18
CA TRP A 290 12.10 3.66 -12.79
C TRP A 290 13.21 3.41 -11.78
N GLU A 291 14.40 3.99 -11.98
CA GLU A 291 15.41 4.00 -10.93
C GLU A 291 14.87 4.78 -9.71
N ASP A 292 15.01 4.18 -8.52
CA ASP A 292 14.60 4.71 -7.21
C ASP A 292 15.29 6.06 -6.93
N GLU A 293 14.77 7.16 -7.45
CA GLU A 293 15.17 8.49 -7.02
C GLU A 293 13.97 9.30 -6.52
N ALA A 294 14.04 9.58 -5.23
CA ALA A 294 13.22 10.54 -4.51
C ALA A 294 13.55 11.98 -4.92
N ASP A 295 13.57 12.30 -6.21
CA ASP A 295 13.76 13.67 -6.69
C ASP A 295 12.58 14.13 -7.56
N ASP A 296 11.92 15.18 -7.07
CA ASP A 296 10.84 15.89 -7.75
C ASP A 296 11.44 16.65 -8.95
N GLN A 297 11.62 16.00 -10.11
CA GLN A 297 12.00 16.73 -11.32
C GLN A 297 11.37 16.22 -12.63
N ASP A 298 10.19 16.79 -12.90
CA ASP A 298 9.74 17.36 -14.19
C ASP A 298 9.99 16.63 -15.53
N SER A 299 9.81 15.31 -15.59
CA SER A 299 9.61 14.57 -16.86
C SER A 299 8.12 14.26 -17.10
N LYS A 300 7.29 15.30 -17.29
CA LYS A 300 5.81 15.20 -17.24
C LYS A 300 5.06 14.97 -18.55
N GLU A 301 5.71 14.97 -19.71
CA GLU A 301 4.95 15.01 -20.98
C GLU A 301 4.25 13.70 -21.40
N PRO A 302 4.81 12.49 -21.26
CA PRO A 302 4.12 11.25 -21.67
C PRO A 302 3.12 10.74 -20.60
N VAL A 303 3.41 10.94 -19.30
CA VAL A 303 2.53 10.54 -18.20
C VAL A 303 1.19 11.28 -18.23
N GLY A 304 1.20 12.59 -18.54
CA GLY A 304 -0.03 13.39 -18.59
C GLY A 304 -1.05 12.93 -19.66
N GLN A 305 -0.57 12.51 -20.84
CA GLN A 305 -1.46 11.96 -21.88
C GLN A 305 -2.08 10.63 -21.47
N LEU A 306 -1.36 9.85 -20.67
CA LEU A 306 -1.81 8.56 -20.18
C LEU A 306 -2.87 8.72 -19.07
N GLU A 307 -2.67 9.68 -18.16
CA GLU A 307 -3.65 10.07 -17.13
C GLU A 307 -5.01 10.44 -17.76
N ASP A 308 -5.01 11.26 -18.81
CA ASP A 308 -6.24 11.67 -19.52
C ASP A 308 -7.00 10.48 -20.13
N ARG A 309 -6.28 9.46 -20.62
CA ARG A 309 -6.89 8.25 -21.20
C ARG A 309 -7.48 7.35 -20.11
N VAL A 310 -6.79 7.17 -18.98
CA VAL A 310 -7.28 6.38 -17.83
C VAL A 310 -8.58 6.99 -17.30
N LYS A 311 -8.61 8.32 -17.19
CA LYS A 311 -9.79 9.10 -16.81
C LYS A 311 -10.99 8.84 -17.71
N ALA A 312 -10.79 8.89 -19.03
CA ALA A 312 -11.86 8.61 -19.97
C ALA A 312 -12.40 7.17 -19.84
N TRP A 313 -11.51 6.19 -19.58
CA TRP A 313 -11.88 4.80 -19.40
C TRP A 313 -12.65 4.53 -18.09
N LEU A 314 -12.19 5.06 -16.94
CA LEU A 314 -12.89 4.88 -15.65
C LEU A 314 -14.33 5.39 -15.71
N ASN A 315 -14.56 6.50 -16.42
CA ASN A 315 -15.90 7.03 -16.65
C ASN A 315 -16.79 6.16 -17.55
N SER A 316 -16.21 5.24 -18.32
CA SER A 316 -16.94 4.32 -19.20
C SER A 316 -17.33 2.99 -18.53
N VAL A 317 -16.65 2.62 -17.44
CA VAL A 317 -16.85 1.37 -16.69
C VAL A 317 -17.61 1.59 -15.37
N GLY A 318 -17.76 2.85 -14.94
CA GLY A 318 -18.52 3.29 -13.76
C GLY A 318 -20.05 3.21 -13.90
#